data_AF-A0A1X7SJS9-F1
#
_entry.id   AF-A0A1X7SJS9-F1
#
_cell.length_a   1.000
_cell.length_b   1.000
_cell.length_c   1.000
_cell.angle_alpha   90.00
_cell.angle_beta   90.00
_cell.angle_gamma   90.00
#
_symmetry.space_group_name_H-M   'P 1'
#
loop_
_entity.id
_entity.type
_entity.pdbx_description
1 polymer ?
#
loop_
_entity_poly.entity_id
_entity_poly.type
_entity_poly.pdbx_seq_one_letter_code
_entity_poly.pdbx_strand_id
1 'polypeptide(L)'
;MQEEETVPEDFKEAAQSWVSLYLTIHQTKNVTPYIHALAMHVWEFIKLYGSLEPFSRQGLEKLNDFTTLHYMRGTNHRHTNDEALRQLVLKRNRIEKLEDTGAKRVKRFLTPFLTVQVKRNRIKKHITSHDFSFLPSNSGTSDATTSSTD
;
A
#
# COMPACT_ATOMS: atom_id res chain seq x y z
N MET A 1 -35.47 -35.10 -18.71
CA MET A 1 -34.58 -33.98 -19.07
C MET A 1 -34.04 -33.46 -17.74
N GLN A 2 -32.91 -34.01 -17.30
CA GLN A 2 -32.21 -33.67 -16.05
C GLN A 2 -30.72 -33.71 -16.37
N GLU A 3 -30.19 -32.61 -16.90
CA GLU A 3 -28.76 -32.34 -17.03
C GLU A 3 -28.46 -31.24 -16.01
N GLU A 4 -28.12 -31.59 -14.75
CA GLU A 4 -27.81 -30.51 -13.78
C GLU A 4 -26.83 -30.87 -12.64
N GLU A 5 -26.05 -31.95 -12.72
CA GLU A 5 -25.14 -32.29 -11.59
C GLU A 5 -23.75 -32.87 -11.97
N THR A 6 -23.23 -32.67 -13.19
CA THR A 6 -21.97 -33.35 -13.63
C THR A 6 -20.68 -32.54 -13.46
N VAL A 7 -20.76 -31.20 -13.43
CA VAL A 7 -19.58 -30.32 -13.55
C VAL A 7 -18.47 -30.58 -12.51
N PRO A 8 -18.77 -30.80 -11.21
CA PRO A 8 -17.72 -31.08 -10.22
C PRO A 8 -17.06 -32.46 -10.40
N GLU A 9 -17.83 -33.45 -10.88
CA GLU A 9 -17.34 -34.80 -11.08
C GLU A 9 -16.47 -34.88 -12.35
N ASP A 10 -16.88 -34.18 -13.42
CA ASP A 10 -16.09 -34.05 -14.65
C ASP A 10 -14.71 -33.42 -14.35
N PHE A 11 -14.68 -32.39 -13.48
CA PHE A 11 -13.44 -31.77 -13.04
C PHE A 11 -12.55 -32.73 -12.25
N LYS A 12 -13.13 -33.52 -11.34
CA LYS A 12 -12.41 -34.51 -10.53
C LYS A 12 -11.74 -35.56 -11.42
N GLU A 13 -12.48 -36.13 -12.36
CA GLU A 13 -11.94 -37.12 -13.30
C GLU A 13 -10.81 -36.55 -14.15
N ALA A 14 -10.98 -35.31 -14.65
CA ALA A 14 -9.95 -34.62 -15.41
C ALA A 14 -8.68 -34.35 -14.58
N ALA A 15 -8.84 -33.90 -13.33
CA ALA A 15 -7.71 -33.62 -12.45
C ALA A 15 -6.94 -34.89 -12.05
N GLN A 16 -7.64 -35.99 -11.76
CA GLN A 16 -7.02 -37.28 -11.44
C GLN A 16 -6.33 -37.91 -12.66
N SER A 17 -6.93 -37.79 -13.84
CA SER A 17 -6.32 -38.22 -15.10
C SER A 17 -5.05 -37.43 -15.41
N TRP A 18 -5.06 -36.12 -15.16
CA TRP A 18 -3.89 -35.27 -15.31
C TRP A 18 -2.75 -35.67 -14.35
N VAL A 19 -3.04 -35.96 -13.08
CA VAL A 19 -2.02 -36.45 -12.15
C VAL A 19 -1.46 -37.80 -12.59
N SER A 20 -2.30 -38.69 -13.12
CA SER A 20 -1.86 -39.98 -13.65
C SER A 20 -0.89 -39.79 -14.81
N LEU A 21 -1.18 -38.87 -15.73
CA LEU A 21 -0.27 -38.50 -16.82
C LEU A 21 1.03 -37.87 -16.28
N TYR A 22 0.94 -36.95 -15.31
CA TYR A 22 2.09 -36.31 -14.69
C TYR A 22 3.07 -37.34 -14.09
N LEU A 23 2.54 -38.40 -13.46
CA LEU A 23 3.33 -39.48 -12.86
C LEU A 23 4.00 -40.41 -13.89
N THR A 24 3.62 -40.35 -15.17
CA THR A 24 4.34 -41.08 -16.23
C THR A 24 5.71 -40.46 -16.52
N ILE A 25 5.85 -39.15 -16.28
CA ILE A 25 7.07 -38.38 -16.56
C ILE A 25 7.83 -38.08 -15.26
N HIS A 26 7.11 -37.90 -14.15
CA HIS A 26 7.67 -37.47 -12.87
C HIS A 26 7.52 -38.53 -11.77
N GLN A 27 8.48 -38.53 -10.84
CA GLN A 27 8.42 -39.40 -9.66
C GLN A 27 7.36 -38.91 -8.66
N THR A 28 6.81 -39.83 -7.87
CA THR A 28 5.81 -39.54 -6.82
C THR A 28 6.27 -38.49 -5.81
N LYS A 29 7.57 -38.42 -5.51
CA LYS A 29 8.16 -37.40 -4.63
C LYS A 29 8.00 -35.96 -5.13
N ASN A 30 7.73 -35.78 -6.43
CA ASN A 30 7.52 -34.47 -7.04
C ASN A 30 6.07 -33.99 -6.90
N VAL A 31 5.16 -34.83 -6.38
CA VAL A 31 3.79 -34.44 -6.07
C VAL A 31 3.83 -33.50 -4.86
N THR A 32 3.59 -32.22 -5.12
CA THR A 32 3.51 -31.22 -4.06
C THR A 32 2.15 -31.30 -3.35
N PRO A 33 2.04 -30.79 -2.11
CA PRO A 33 0.75 -30.66 -1.44
C PRO A 33 -0.31 -29.91 -2.26
N TYR A 34 0.10 -28.95 -3.09
CA TYR A 34 -0.79 -28.22 -3.99
C TYR A 34 -1.36 -29.10 -5.11
N ILE A 35 -0.53 -29.99 -5.69
CA ILE A 35 -0.97 -30.96 -6.70
C ILE A 35 -1.97 -31.95 -6.06
N HIS A 36 -1.66 -32.44 -4.85
CA HIS A 36 -2.57 -33.30 -4.11
C HIS A 36 -3.90 -32.60 -3.82
N ALA A 37 -3.86 -31.36 -3.31
CA ALA A 37 -5.06 -30.59 -3.02
C ALA A 37 -5.91 -30.35 -4.26
N LEU A 38 -5.29 -30.01 -5.40
CA LEU A 38 -5.96 -29.81 -6.68
C LEU A 38 -6.73 -31.06 -7.14
N ALA A 39 -6.07 -32.21 -7.14
CA ALA A 39 -6.68 -33.43 -7.68
C ALA A 39 -7.65 -34.12 -6.71
N MET A 40 -7.43 -33.98 -5.40
CA MET A 40 -8.19 -34.74 -4.40
C MET A 40 -9.29 -33.93 -3.72
N HIS A 41 -9.13 -32.62 -3.54
CA HIS A 41 -10.00 -31.83 -2.65
C HIS A 41 -10.71 -30.67 -3.36
N VAL A 42 -10.14 -30.11 -4.43
CA VAL A 42 -10.71 -28.91 -5.08
C VAL A 42 -12.14 -29.12 -5.60
N TRP A 43 -12.47 -30.32 -6.10
CA TRP A 43 -13.84 -30.63 -6.53
C TRP A 43 -14.85 -30.59 -5.37
N GLU A 44 -14.44 -30.97 -4.15
CA GLU A 44 -15.27 -30.86 -2.94
C GLU A 44 -15.52 -29.40 -2.60
N PHE A 45 -14.50 -28.53 -2.73
CA PHE A 45 -14.65 -27.09 -2.54
C PHE A 45 -15.59 -26.47 -3.58
N ILE A 46 -15.48 -26.86 -4.84
CA ILE A 46 -16.40 -26.40 -5.90
C ILE A 46 -17.82 -26.86 -5.59
N LYS A 47 -18.01 -28.10 -5.14
CA LYS A 47 -19.32 -28.63 -4.75
C LYS A 47 -19.91 -27.88 -3.54
N LEU A 48 -19.10 -27.55 -2.54
CA LEU A 48 -19.56 -26.88 -1.32
C LEU A 48 -19.83 -25.38 -1.52
N TYR A 49 -19.01 -24.69 -2.30
CA TYR A 49 -19.02 -23.23 -2.39
C TYR A 49 -19.41 -22.67 -3.77
N GLY A 50 -19.56 -23.53 -4.78
CA GLY A 50 -19.86 -23.18 -6.17
C GLY A 50 -18.69 -22.56 -6.94
N SER A 51 -17.80 -21.82 -6.27
CA SER A 51 -16.64 -21.18 -6.88
C SER A 51 -15.47 -21.04 -5.91
N LEU A 52 -14.25 -21.08 -6.45
CA LEU A 52 -13.00 -20.81 -5.72
C LEU A 52 -12.60 -19.34 -5.75
N GLU A 53 -13.20 -18.53 -6.64
CA GLU A 53 -12.86 -17.12 -6.83
C GLU A 53 -12.92 -16.30 -5.54
N PRO A 54 -13.95 -16.46 -4.67
CA PRO A 54 -14.03 -15.70 -3.41
C PRO A 54 -12.88 -15.97 -2.43
N PHE A 55 -12.23 -17.14 -2.56
CA PHE A 55 -11.12 -17.55 -1.71
C PHE A 55 -9.75 -17.13 -2.27
N SER A 56 -9.73 -16.51 -3.45
CA SER A 56 -8.49 -16.00 -4.02
C SER A 56 -7.95 -14.84 -3.18
N ARG A 57 -6.66 -14.89 -2.85
CA ARG A 57 -5.97 -13.82 -2.10
C ARG A 57 -5.57 -12.64 -2.97
N GLN A 58 -5.81 -12.70 -4.28
CA GLN A 58 -5.40 -11.70 -5.24
C GLN A 58 -5.96 -10.30 -4.91
N GLY A 59 -7.23 -10.24 -4.47
CA GLY A 59 -7.85 -8.98 -4.06
C GLY A 59 -7.18 -8.37 -2.83
N LEU A 60 -6.79 -9.21 -1.86
CA LEU A 60 -6.11 -8.78 -0.64
C LEU A 60 -4.69 -8.29 -0.93
N GLU A 61 -3.95 -8.98 -1.79
CA GLU A 61 -2.60 -8.59 -2.20
C GLU A 61 -2.62 -7.24 -2.91
N LYS A 62 -3.52 -7.06 -3.88
CA LYS A 62 -3.71 -5.79 -4.58
C LYS A 62 -4.11 -4.66 -3.63
N LEU A 63 -4.96 -4.96 -2.64
CA LEU A 63 -5.34 -3.99 -1.62
C LEU A 63 -4.15 -3.60 -0.73
N ASN A 64 -3.32 -4.56 -0.36
CA ASN A 64 -2.12 -4.31 0.44
C ASN A 64 -1.13 -3.42 -0.31
N ASP A 65 -0.87 -3.71 -1.58
CA ASP A 65 0.01 -2.89 -2.43
C ASP A 65 -0.49 -1.44 -2.52
N PHE A 66 -1.78 -1.27 -2.78
CA PHE A 66 -2.41 0.05 -2.84
C PHE A 66 -2.31 0.80 -1.50
N THR A 67 -2.60 0.12 -0.39
CA THR A 67 -2.58 0.70 0.95
C THR A 67 -1.15 1.10 1.35
N THR A 68 -0.19 0.22 1.13
CA THR A 68 1.24 0.46 1.39
C THR A 68 1.76 1.64 0.57
N LEU A 69 1.39 1.71 -0.71
CA LEU A 69 1.76 2.82 -1.59
C LEU A 69 1.28 4.17 -1.04
N HIS A 70 0.03 4.23 -0.59
CA HIS A 70 -0.55 5.45 -0.07
C HIS A 70 -0.07 5.80 1.32
N TYR A 71 0.24 4.80 2.14
CA TYR A 71 0.85 4.99 3.44
C TYR A 71 2.18 5.70 3.26
N MET A 72 3.10 5.12 2.49
CA MET A 72 4.46 5.64 2.32
C MET A 72 4.53 6.98 1.58
N ARG A 73 3.61 7.25 0.64
CA ARG A 73 3.68 8.46 -0.22
C ARG A 73 2.81 9.62 0.24
N GLY A 74 1.80 9.37 1.06
CA GLY A 74 0.69 10.30 1.23
C GLY A 74 0.17 10.47 2.64
N THR A 75 0.71 9.74 3.61
CA THR A 75 0.39 9.95 5.03
C THR A 75 1.49 10.72 5.72
N ASN A 76 1.11 11.56 6.68
CA ASN A 76 2.08 12.22 7.52
C ASN A 76 2.47 11.30 8.67
N HIS A 77 3.63 10.65 8.58
CA HIS A 77 4.14 9.72 9.59
C HIS A 77 4.58 10.37 10.91
N ARG A 78 4.43 11.69 11.07
CA ARG A 78 4.86 12.42 12.28
C ARG A 78 3.91 12.25 13.47
N HIS A 79 2.70 11.74 13.27
CA HIS A 79 1.69 11.55 14.32
C HIS A 79 1.54 10.07 14.68
N THR A 80 0.76 9.79 15.73
CA THR A 80 0.40 8.43 16.13
C THR A 80 -0.15 7.61 14.95
N ASN A 81 0.10 6.30 14.94
CA ASN A 81 -0.30 5.39 13.86
C ASN A 81 -1.79 5.50 13.48
N ASP A 82 -2.65 5.83 14.43
CA ASP A 82 -4.09 6.01 14.25
C ASP A 82 -4.44 7.13 13.25
N GLU A 83 -3.72 8.27 13.30
CA GLU A 83 -3.96 9.40 12.40
C GLU A 83 -3.58 9.05 10.96
N ALA A 84 -2.52 8.25 10.77
CA ALA A 84 -2.08 7.78 9.46
C ALA A 84 -3.10 6.79 8.86
N LEU A 85 -3.66 5.88 9.68
CA LEU A 85 -4.73 4.98 9.26
C LEU A 85 -6.00 5.75 8.88
N ARG A 86 -6.39 6.75 9.68
CA ARG A 86 -7.53 7.63 9.37
C ARG A 86 -7.33 8.35 8.03
N GLN A 87 -6.14 8.86 7.76
CA GLN A 87 -5.81 9.51 6.48
C GLN A 87 -5.92 8.53 5.30
N LEU A 88 -5.50 7.27 5.46
CA LEU A 88 -5.65 6.25 4.43
C LEU A 88 -7.11 5.97 4.11
N VAL A 89 -7.94 5.76 5.13
CA VAL A 89 -9.37 5.48 4.97
C VAL A 89 -10.07 6.65 4.29
N LEU A 90 -9.87 7.88 4.79
CA LEU A 90 -10.48 9.08 4.19
C LEU A 90 -10.05 9.27 2.73
N LYS A 91 -8.79 8.99 2.41
CA LYS A 91 -8.29 9.08 1.05
C LYS A 91 -8.93 8.03 0.13
N ARG A 92 -9.11 6.80 0.61
CA ARG A 92 -9.80 5.74 -0.13
C ARG A 92 -11.25 6.12 -0.42
N ASN A 93 -12.01 6.53 0.60
CA ASN A 93 -13.40 6.96 0.45
C ASN A 93 -13.54 8.10 -0.57
N ARG A 94 -12.56 9.01 -0.58
CA ARG A 94 -12.52 10.09 -1.58
C ARG A 94 -12.27 9.57 -3.00
N ILE A 95 -11.38 8.58 -3.17
CA ILE A 95 -11.09 8.00 -4.49
C ILE A 95 -12.32 7.26 -5.02
N GLU A 96 -12.95 6.41 -4.20
CA GLU A 96 -14.17 5.68 -4.56
C GLU A 96 -15.28 6.65 -4.98
N LYS A 97 -15.53 7.71 -4.20
CA LYS A 97 -16.51 8.76 -4.57
C LYS A 97 -16.20 9.45 -5.90
N LEU A 98 -14.92 9.63 -6.24
CA LEU A 98 -14.50 10.23 -7.51
C LEU A 98 -14.65 9.25 -8.68
N GLU A 99 -14.44 7.96 -8.45
CA GLU A 99 -14.66 6.89 -9.44
C GLU A 99 -16.15 6.73 -9.75
N ASP A 100 -17.01 6.71 -8.72
CA ASP A 100 -18.47 6.65 -8.85
C ASP A 100 -19.05 7.85 -9.62
N THR A 101 -18.45 9.03 -9.43
CA THR A 101 -18.85 10.26 -10.14
C THR A 101 -18.23 10.37 -11.53
N GLY A 102 -17.46 9.37 -11.98
CA GLY A 102 -16.81 9.33 -13.30
C GLY A 102 -15.69 10.36 -13.48
N ALA A 103 -15.18 10.95 -12.39
CA ALA A 103 -14.20 12.03 -12.44
C ALA A 103 -12.83 11.48 -12.86
N LYS A 104 -12.32 11.94 -14.01
CA LYS A 104 -10.99 11.55 -14.51
C LYS A 104 -9.90 12.35 -13.81
N ARG A 105 -8.83 11.66 -13.40
CA ARG A 105 -7.64 12.30 -12.84
C ARG A 105 -6.95 13.18 -13.87
N VAL A 106 -6.98 14.49 -13.67
CA VAL A 106 -6.16 15.43 -14.45
C VAL A 106 -4.72 15.40 -13.91
N LYS A 107 -3.77 14.90 -14.72
CA LYS A 107 -2.34 15.07 -14.43
C LYS A 107 -2.00 16.55 -14.61
N ARG A 108 -1.63 17.22 -13.50
CA ARG A 108 -1.04 18.56 -13.60
C ARG A 108 0.34 18.43 -14.21
N PHE A 109 0.52 18.94 -15.42
CA PHE A 109 1.85 19.24 -15.94
C PHE A 109 2.34 20.47 -15.17
N LEU A 110 3.42 20.33 -14.37
CA LEU A 110 4.06 21.51 -13.81
C LEU A 110 4.64 22.31 -14.96
N THR A 111 4.20 23.56 -15.11
CA THR A 111 4.93 24.51 -15.94
C THR A 111 6.33 24.71 -15.33
N PRO A 112 7.38 24.94 -16.15
CA PRO A 112 8.77 25.05 -15.66
C PRO A 112 8.92 26.04 -14.49
N PHE A 113 8.11 27.10 -14.48
CA PHE A 113 8.09 28.14 -13.46
C PHE A 113 7.71 27.63 -12.06
N LEU A 114 6.70 26.75 -11.95
CA LEU A 114 6.26 26.19 -10.67
C LEU A 114 7.29 25.20 -10.10
N THR A 115 8.03 24.50 -10.96
CA THR A 115 9.10 23.57 -10.55
C THR A 115 10.23 24.30 -9.82
N VAL A 116 10.56 25.51 -10.27
CA VAL A 116 11.61 26.35 -9.66
C VAL A 116 11.17 26.89 -8.30
N GLN A 117 9.92 27.32 -8.14
CA GLN A 117 9.41 27.79 -6.85
C GLN A 117 9.34 26.68 -5.79
N VAL A 118 8.91 25.47 -6.16
CA VAL A 118 8.83 24.33 -5.22
C VAL A 118 10.24 23.92 -4.72
N LYS A 119 11.25 23.93 -5.59
CA LYS A 119 12.65 23.66 -5.19
C LYS A 119 13.17 24.69 -4.19
N ARG A 120 12.91 25.98 -4.42
CA ARG A 120 13.34 27.08 -3.51
C ARG A 120 12.72 26.97 -2.11
N ASN A 121 11.44 26.59 -2.02
CA ASN A 121 10.76 26.45 -0.72
C ASN A 121 11.22 25.23 0.08
N ARG A 122 11.73 24.19 -0.58
CA ARG A 122 12.29 23.00 0.10
C ARG A 122 13.67 23.29 0.70
N ILE A 123 14.48 24.12 0.04
CA ILE A 123 15.80 24.54 0.52
C ILE A 123 15.68 25.47 1.75
N LYS A 124 14.75 26.43 1.73
CA LYS A 124 14.53 27.34 2.88
C LYS A 124 14.14 26.62 4.17
N LYS A 125 13.38 25.52 4.08
CA LYS A 125 13.02 24.68 5.24
C LYS A 125 14.19 23.87 5.81
N HIS A 126 15.24 23.63 5.03
CA HIS A 126 16.42 22.88 5.47
C HIS A 126 17.49 23.78 6.10
N ILE A 127 17.53 25.06 5.72
CA ILE A 127 18.47 26.05 6.27
C ILE A 127 17.98 26.55 7.64
N THR A 128 16.67 26.70 7.82
CA THR A 128 16.08 27.19 9.08
C THR A 128 16.12 26.19 10.24
N SER A 129 16.54 24.94 10.02
CA SER A 129 16.63 23.92 11.08
C SER A 129 18.05 23.68 11.59
N HIS A 130 19.08 24.39 11.09
CA HIS A 130 20.48 24.08 11.41
C HIS A 130 21.29 25.16 12.14
N ASP A 131 20.75 26.36 12.35
CA ASP A 131 21.44 27.44 13.06
C ASP A 131 20.68 27.85 14.33
N PHE A 132 20.79 27.05 15.39
CA PHE A 132 20.45 27.47 16.75
C PHE A 132 21.38 26.83 17.77
N SER A 133 22.67 27.17 17.72
CA SER A 133 23.59 26.89 18.82
C SER A 133 24.81 27.82 18.78
N PHE A 134 24.64 29.06 19.25
CA PHE A 134 25.68 29.73 20.04
C PHE A 134 25.11 30.99 20.70
N LEU A 135 24.73 30.88 21.98
CA LEU A 135 24.70 32.02 22.89
C LEU A 135 25.90 31.86 23.82
N PRO A 136 26.79 32.85 23.97
CA PRO A 136 27.55 33.00 25.20
C PRO A 136 26.82 33.94 26.17
N SER A 137 26.84 33.50 27.42
CA SER A 137 26.29 34.14 28.60
C SER A 137 27.13 35.33 29.10
N ASN A 138 26.42 36.17 29.83
CA ASN A 138 26.75 37.44 30.49
C ASN A 138 27.90 37.42 31.54
N SER A 139 28.67 38.52 31.64
CA SER A 139 29.29 39.13 32.85
C SER A 139 30.00 40.43 32.39
N GLY A 140 29.98 41.62 33.01
CA GLY A 140 29.69 42.15 34.34
C GLY A 140 30.79 43.18 34.69
N THR A 141 30.51 44.22 35.51
CA THR A 141 31.38 45.30 36.08
C THR A 141 31.61 46.55 35.20
N SER A 142 30.95 47.70 35.42
CA SER A 142 31.00 48.74 36.48
C SER A 142 32.07 49.81 36.26
N ASP A 143 31.67 51.08 36.02
CA ASP A 143 31.92 52.20 36.94
C ASP A 143 31.49 53.56 36.37
N ALA A 144 31.16 54.46 37.30
CA ALA A 144 30.59 55.78 37.15
C ALA A 144 31.56 56.85 36.63
N THR A 145 31.04 58.00 36.18
CA THR A 145 31.28 59.35 36.79
C THR A 145 30.92 60.50 35.83
N THR A 146 30.02 61.36 36.32
CA THR A 146 29.69 62.79 36.06
C THR A 146 30.36 63.59 34.93
N SER A 147 29.59 64.45 34.25
CA SER A 147 29.69 65.93 34.42
C SER A 147 28.61 66.70 33.65
N SER A 148 28.09 67.72 34.32
CA SER A 148 27.12 68.76 33.91
C SER A 148 27.77 69.86 33.05
N THR A 149 26.95 70.87 32.67
CA THR A 149 27.24 72.21 32.07
C THR A 149 27.32 72.21 30.54
N ASP A 150 26.64 73.08 29.77
CA ASP A 150 25.69 74.18 30.00
C ASP A 150 24.74 74.24 28.77
#